data_AF-A0A533RUE9-F1
#
_entry.id   AF-A0A533RUE9-F1
#
_cell.length_a   1.000
_cell.length_b   1.000
_cell.length_c   1.000
_cell.angle_alpha   90.00
_cell.angle_beta   90.00
_cell.angle_gamma   90.00
#
_symmetry.space_group_name_H-M   'P 1'
#
loop_
_entity.id
_entity.type
_entity.pdbx_description
1 polymer ?
#
loop_
_entity_poly.entity_id
_entity_poly.type
_entity_poly.pdbx_seq_one_letter_code
_entity_poly.pdbx_strand_id
1 'polypeptide(L)'
;LDGTSMATPFVAGVAALLASARPSWTSAQIVARMLSTAQDLGVTGPDSKYGRGLVRADRALTGVALPDDRNIPGVPLAASPVSGTLDSSTDTDDVQSVLLGAGQTLTVSLTGAAGTDFDLWLFGPDATDVDDATQAVAKSRLGSYPETIEYKAPVTGVYYLDAFADTGSGAYTMTWSIDGVSDDNIPGVQLAASPVKGAIDEFDDTDDVHRVHLKAGEMLTLSLESSDTVDADLYIYGPDALDVTSDAPITKSAAAGTSEFLRFVAQTEADYYVDVYAFEGSGPYALTWNIGPFQADDNIPGVALTPSPVVGTVGGLSDTDDVYKVYLQAGQRLEMSLECAPGLDHDLYVYGPDATDADVSEWVASAATLDNPENLVLTAAASGYYYLDVYGAGAPGGYTLRWTKIVDPEDDIPGIAMPARSFSRTLGESFDSDDVFRVSLEAGEEFAAELGGSAGTDFDVYLFAPDAKSTHEDTAVASSTRGVYPEQLAYRAPASGDYYLAVHAYSGDGSYSLRWGKRADQFVTSKPAGGGVTVARRAGKATVATSVRAVDASGTPLAGKTVVLQRSANGTTWSTIKTLKTGVSGQASAKLVYSAPGSFYLRWSSPATVDYRSAAGAKVRYRIR
;
A
#
# COMPACT_ATOMS: atom_id res chain seq x y z
N LEU A 1 32.15 -41.62 -52.76
CA LEU A 1 32.59 -42.16 -51.44
C LEU A 1 31.30 -42.27 -50.68
N ASP A 2 30.62 -43.40 -50.77
CA ASP A 2 29.19 -43.46 -50.43
C ASP A 2 29.01 -44.52 -49.35
N GLY A 3 28.47 -44.11 -48.20
CA GLY A 3 28.23 -44.99 -47.05
C GLY A 3 28.07 -44.22 -45.73
N THR A 4 27.41 -44.84 -44.76
CA THR A 4 27.17 -44.26 -43.42
C THR A 4 28.47 -43.89 -42.70
N SER A 5 29.60 -44.51 -43.09
CA SER A 5 30.94 -44.14 -42.63
C SER A 5 31.31 -42.67 -42.87
N MET A 6 30.72 -42.00 -43.88
CA MET A 6 30.95 -40.57 -44.13
C MET A 6 29.97 -39.67 -43.37
N ALA A 7 28.80 -40.17 -43.01
CA ALA A 7 27.87 -39.47 -42.13
C ALA A 7 28.36 -39.46 -40.67
N THR A 8 29.03 -40.53 -40.22
CA THR A 8 29.58 -40.65 -38.86
C THR A 8 30.49 -39.48 -38.45
N PRO A 9 31.53 -39.09 -39.21
CA PRO A 9 32.38 -37.96 -38.85
C PRO A 9 31.64 -36.61 -38.88
N PHE A 10 30.59 -36.46 -39.69
CA PHE A 10 29.77 -35.25 -39.71
C PHE A 10 28.99 -35.08 -38.40
N VAL A 11 28.29 -36.14 -37.98
CA VAL A 11 27.58 -36.17 -36.68
C VAL A 11 28.55 -35.97 -35.51
N ALA A 12 29.74 -36.59 -35.57
CA ALA A 12 30.78 -36.39 -34.56
C ALA A 12 31.31 -34.95 -34.52
N GLY A 13 31.41 -34.28 -35.67
CA GLY A 13 31.77 -32.87 -35.78
C GLY A 13 30.75 -31.95 -35.11
N VAL A 14 29.45 -32.20 -35.33
CA VAL A 14 28.38 -31.45 -34.65
C VAL A 14 28.40 -31.69 -33.14
N ALA A 15 28.57 -32.93 -32.70
CA ALA A 15 28.70 -33.24 -31.27
C ALA A 15 29.91 -32.54 -30.64
N ALA A 16 31.05 -32.49 -31.33
CA ALA A 16 32.24 -31.77 -30.87
C ALA A 16 32.02 -30.25 -30.82
N LEU A 17 31.29 -29.70 -31.80
CA LEU A 17 30.90 -28.29 -31.82
C LEU A 17 30.03 -27.93 -30.60
N LEU A 18 29.05 -28.77 -30.28
CA LEU A 18 28.20 -28.59 -29.08
C LEU A 18 28.99 -28.75 -27.79
N ALA A 19 29.88 -29.75 -27.70
CA ALA A 19 30.74 -29.93 -26.53
C ALA A 19 31.65 -28.71 -26.29
N SER A 20 32.11 -28.06 -27.37
CA SER A 20 32.89 -26.82 -27.30
C SER A 20 32.03 -25.64 -26.85
N ALA A 21 30.84 -25.47 -27.43
CA ALA A 21 29.93 -24.35 -27.12
C ALA A 21 29.22 -24.48 -25.76
N ARG A 22 29.10 -25.71 -25.23
CA ARG A 22 28.44 -26.05 -23.98
C ARG A 22 29.27 -27.06 -23.16
N PRO A 23 30.42 -26.64 -22.58
CA PRO A 23 31.35 -27.55 -21.91
C PRO A 23 30.78 -28.29 -20.69
N SER A 24 29.69 -27.78 -20.11
CA SER A 24 29.00 -28.40 -18.97
C SER A 24 28.00 -29.49 -19.36
N TRP A 25 27.71 -29.65 -20.66
CA TRP A 25 26.75 -30.63 -21.11
C TRP A 25 27.35 -32.04 -21.11
N THR A 26 26.56 -32.98 -20.59
CA THR A 26 26.84 -34.40 -20.72
C THR A 26 26.65 -34.87 -22.16
N SER A 27 27.28 -35.97 -22.54
CA SER A 27 27.08 -36.59 -23.86
C SER A 27 25.61 -36.91 -24.14
N ALA A 28 24.83 -37.26 -23.10
CA ALA A 28 23.40 -37.51 -23.22
C ALA A 28 22.63 -36.22 -23.61
N GLN A 29 22.97 -35.08 -22.99
CA GLN A 29 22.36 -33.78 -23.33
C GLN A 29 22.75 -33.32 -24.75
N ILE A 30 23.99 -33.56 -25.16
CA ILE A 30 24.46 -33.27 -26.53
C ILE A 30 23.68 -34.10 -27.56
N VAL A 31 23.52 -35.41 -27.33
CA VAL A 31 22.75 -36.29 -28.20
C VAL A 31 21.27 -35.89 -28.20
N ALA A 32 20.68 -35.64 -27.03
CA ALA A 32 19.28 -35.22 -26.91
C ALA A 32 19.03 -33.92 -27.69
N ARG A 33 19.94 -32.94 -27.58
CA ARG A 33 19.88 -31.70 -28.35
C ARG A 33 19.90 -31.97 -29.85
N MET A 34 20.87 -32.74 -30.33
CA MET A 34 20.99 -33.06 -31.75
C MET A 34 19.76 -33.79 -32.30
N LEU A 35 19.13 -34.65 -31.49
CA LEU A 35 17.91 -35.37 -31.87
C LEU A 35 16.67 -34.48 -31.83
N SER A 36 16.57 -33.58 -30.86
CA SER A 36 15.42 -32.67 -30.73
C SER A 36 15.43 -31.53 -31.75
N THR A 37 16.59 -31.22 -32.33
CA THR A 37 16.76 -30.17 -33.35
C THR A 37 17.14 -30.73 -34.71
N ALA A 38 17.05 -32.05 -34.90
CA ALA A 38 17.26 -32.67 -36.19
C ALA A 38 16.18 -32.19 -37.17
N GLN A 39 16.57 -31.96 -38.41
CA GLN A 39 15.61 -31.72 -39.49
C GLN A 39 14.99 -33.06 -39.85
N ASP A 40 13.70 -33.22 -39.57
CA ASP A 40 13.01 -34.45 -39.91
C ASP A 40 13.07 -34.72 -41.42
N LEU A 41 13.25 -35.98 -41.79
CA LEU A 41 13.32 -36.39 -43.19
C LEU A 41 12.42 -37.61 -43.37
N GLY A 42 11.61 -37.62 -44.43
CA GLY A 42 10.70 -38.73 -44.69
C GLY A 42 9.35 -38.51 -43.99
N VAL A 43 8.84 -39.56 -43.34
CA VAL A 43 7.53 -39.50 -42.67
C VAL A 43 7.67 -38.73 -41.36
N THR A 44 6.74 -37.81 -41.07
CA THR A 44 6.74 -37.03 -39.83
C THR A 44 6.94 -37.88 -38.58
N GLY A 45 7.89 -37.45 -37.76
CA GLY A 45 8.33 -38.14 -36.56
C GLY A 45 9.37 -39.24 -36.84
N PRO A 46 9.74 -40.01 -35.81
CA PRO A 46 10.77 -41.02 -35.96
C PRO A 46 10.39 -42.12 -36.95
N ASP A 47 11.19 -42.30 -37.99
CA ASP A 47 10.98 -43.37 -38.95
C ASP A 47 12.15 -44.38 -39.01
N SER A 48 11.90 -45.52 -39.66
CA SER A 48 12.85 -46.64 -39.74
C SER A 48 14.04 -46.40 -40.69
N LYS A 49 13.98 -45.38 -41.55
CA LYS A 49 14.96 -45.08 -42.60
C LYS A 49 15.83 -43.87 -42.24
N TYR A 50 15.24 -42.80 -41.74
CA TYR A 50 15.88 -41.53 -41.39
C TYR A 50 16.01 -41.32 -39.88
N GLY A 51 15.35 -42.14 -39.05
CA GLY A 51 15.41 -41.98 -37.60
C GLY A 51 14.75 -40.67 -37.20
N ARG A 52 15.49 -39.74 -36.58
CA ARG A 52 15.02 -38.37 -36.28
C ARG A 52 15.33 -37.36 -37.40
N GLY A 53 15.81 -37.83 -38.54
CA GLY A 53 16.20 -37.00 -39.67
C GLY A 53 17.66 -36.55 -39.65
N LEU A 54 17.94 -35.47 -40.38
CA LEU A 54 19.27 -34.91 -40.62
C LEU A 54 19.74 -34.03 -39.45
N VAL A 55 20.95 -34.32 -38.94
CA VAL A 55 21.57 -33.45 -37.92
C VAL A 55 21.88 -32.06 -38.49
N ARG A 56 21.44 -31.00 -37.79
CA ARG A 56 21.63 -29.60 -38.17
C ARG A 56 22.48 -28.88 -37.12
N ALA A 57 23.70 -28.50 -37.50
CA ALA A 57 24.67 -27.90 -36.59
C ALA A 57 24.26 -26.51 -36.09
N ASP A 58 23.67 -25.73 -37.00
CA ASP A 58 23.06 -24.42 -36.76
C ASP A 58 21.93 -24.53 -35.73
N ARG A 59 20.99 -25.46 -35.93
CA ARG A 59 19.84 -25.69 -35.04
C ARG A 59 20.26 -26.23 -33.68
N ALA A 60 21.20 -27.17 -33.65
CA ALA A 60 21.64 -27.78 -32.40
C ALA A 60 22.36 -26.77 -31.48
N LEU A 61 23.11 -25.81 -32.06
CA LEU A 61 23.79 -24.74 -31.33
C LEU A 61 22.79 -23.77 -30.68
N THR A 62 21.78 -23.33 -31.44
CA THR A 62 20.79 -22.35 -30.96
C THR A 62 19.71 -23.00 -30.09
N GLY A 63 19.39 -24.28 -30.33
CA GLY A 63 18.30 -24.99 -29.66
C GLY A 63 16.94 -24.77 -30.25
N VAL A 64 16.88 -24.13 -31.40
CA VAL A 64 15.65 -23.92 -32.14
C VAL A 64 15.38 -25.21 -32.91
N ALA A 65 14.40 -25.99 -32.47
CA ALA A 65 13.65 -26.82 -33.40
C ALA A 65 12.79 -25.86 -34.21
N LEU A 66 12.82 -25.93 -35.54
CA LEU A 66 11.72 -25.32 -36.28
C LEU A 66 10.47 -26.12 -35.87
N PRO A 67 9.36 -25.45 -35.54
CA PRO A 67 8.11 -26.17 -35.39
C PRO A 67 7.85 -26.87 -36.73
N ASP A 68 7.37 -28.13 -36.66
CA ASP A 68 7.19 -28.94 -37.86
C ASP A 68 6.14 -28.29 -38.76
N ASP A 69 6.62 -27.61 -39.80
CA ASP A 69 5.87 -26.91 -40.82
C ASP A 69 5.75 -27.74 -42.10
N ARG A 70 6.26 -28.98 -42.14
CA ARG A 70 6.17 -29.79 -43.38
C ARG A 70 4.80 -30.41 -43.62
N ASN A 71 3.90 -30.35 -42.65
CA ASN A 71 2.55 -30.90 -42.78
C ASN A 71 1.57 -30.25 -41.80
N ILE A 72 0.27 -30.51 -41.99
CA ILE A 72 -0.82 -30.17 -41.07
C ILE A 72 -0.53 -30.78 -39.69
N PRO A 73 -0.61 -30.01 -38.60
CA PRO A 73 -1.31 -28.73 -38.47
C PRO A 73 -0.50 -27.47 -38.85
N GLY A 74 0.77 -27.60 -39.23
CA GLY A 74 1.63 -26.46 -39.56
C GLY A 74 1.87 -25.51 -38.38
N VAL A 75 2.36 -24.31 -38.68
CA VAL A 75 2.69 -23.26 -37.71
C VAL A 75 1.73 -22.07 -37.80
N PRO A 76 1.36 -21.37 -36.73
CA PRO A 76 0.49 -20.20 -36.83
C PRO A 76 0.98 -19.18 -37.88
N LEU A 77 0.08 -18.71 -38.75
CA LEU A 77 0.38 -17.75 -39.81
C LEU A 77 0.91 -16.44 -39.19
N ALA A 78 2.20 -16.17 -39.41
CA ALA A 78 2.86 -14.99 -38.87
C ALA A 78 2.38 -13.70 -39.56
N ALA A 79 2.62 -12.55 -38.93
CA ALA A 79 2.26 -11.25 -39.49
C ALA A 79 2.86 -11.05 -40.90
N SER A 80 2.04 -10.53 -41.82
CA SER A 80 2.45 -10.21 -43.19
C SER A 80 3.52 -9.09 -43.19
N PRO A 81 4.64 -9.21 -43.94
CA PRO A 81 5.01 -10.33 -44.80
C PRO A 81 5.71 -11.48 -44.04
N VAL A 82 5.44 -12.71 -44.46
CA VAL A 82 6.16 -13.91 -44.03
C VAL A 82 7.32 -14.17 -44.98
N SER A 83 8.47 -14.60 -44.48
CA SER A 83 9.62 -14.98 -45.30
C SER A 83 10.18 -16.32 -44.85
N GLY A 84 10.59 -17.14 -45.81
CA GLY A 84 11.12 -18.48 -45.54
C GLY A 84 12.06 -18.93 -46.66
N THR A 85 12.43 -20.22 -46.63
CA THR A 85 13.25 -20.86 -47.65
C THR A 85 12.71 -22.23 -47.96
N LEU A 86 12.53 -22.54 -49.24
CA LEU A 86 12.13 -23.89 -49.67
C LEU A 86 13.22 -24.50 -50.54
N ASP A 87 13.23 -25.83 -50.59
CA ASP A 87 14.09 -26.64 -51.43
C ASP A 87 13.32 -27.87 -51.92
N SER A 88 13.03 -27.92 -53.23
CA SER A 88 12.27 -29.00 -53.88
C SER A 88 12.81 -30.43 -53.66
N SER A 89 13.98 -30.60 -53.04
CA SER A 89 14.55 -31.91 -52.72
C SER A 89 14.66 -32.22 -51.22
N THR A 90 14.60 -31.22 -50.35
CA THR A 90 14.86 -31.38 -48.90
C THR A 90 13.91 -30.62 -47.98
N ASP A 91 13.11 -29.69 -48.52
CA ASP A 91 12.18 -28.82 -47.81
C ASP A 91 11.08 -28.38 -48.79
N THR A 92 10.15 -29.28 -49.06
CA THR A 92 9.14 -29.10 -50.10
C THR A 92 7.96 -28.25 -49.66
N ASP A 93 7.67 -28.18 -48.36
CA ASP A 93 6.44 -27.64 -47.80
C ASP A 93 6.75 -26.76 -46.58
N ASP A 94 6.19 -25.56 -46.56
CA ASP A 94 6.16 -24.65 -45.41
C ASP A 94 4.68 -24.30 -45.10
N VAL A 95 4.07 -25.08 -44.21
CA VAL A 95 2.65 -25.05 -43.86
C VAL A 95 2.37 -24.12 -42.68
N GLN A 96 1.47 -23.17 -42.90
CA GLN A 96 1.01 -22.19 -41.92
C GLN A 96 -0.49 -22.33 -41.64
N SER A 97 -0.91 -22.33 -40.37
CA SER A 97 -2.31 -22.40 -39.95
C SER A 97 -2.92 -21.01 -39.73
N VAL A 98 -4.15 -20.78 -40.21
CA VAL A 98 -4.89 -19.54 -40.05
C VAL A 98 -6.36 -19.82 -39.74
N LEU A 99 -6.90 -19.23 -38.67
CA LEU A 99 -8.33 -19.29 -38.38
C LEU A 99 -9.07 -18.34 -39.33
N LEU A 100 -10.04 -18.84 -40.10
CA LEU A 100 -10.93 -18.04 -40.91
C LEU A 100 -12.37 -18.24 -40.47
N GLY A 101 -13.11 -17.15 -40.31
CA GLY A 101 -14.56 -17.14 -40.13
C GLY A 101 -15.31 -17.35 -41.45
N ALA A 102 -16.49 -17.97 -41.41
CA ALA A 102 -17.35 -18.12 -42.58
C ALA A 102 -17.66 -16.74 -43.21
N GLY A 103 -17.29 -16.56 -44.47
CA GLY A 103 -17.46 -15.32 -45.22
C GLY A 103 -16.21 -14.44 -45.32
N GLN A 104 -15.17 -14.70 -44.51
CA GLN A 104 -13.88 -14.04 -44.61
C GLN A 104 -13.17 -14.41 -45.90
N THR A 105 -12.43 -13.48 -46.49
CA THR A 105 -11.69 -13.69 -47.73
C THR A 105 -10.19 -13.57 -47.48
N LEU A 106 -9.48 -14.69 -47.48
CA LEU A 106 -8.02 -14.74 -47.41
C LEU A 106 -7.44 -14.45 -48.79
N THR A 107 -6.61 -13.42 -48.89
CA THR A 107 -5.82 -13.08 -50.07
C THR A 107 -4.34 -13.28 -49.77
N VAL A 108 -3.63 -14.06 -50.59
CA VAL A 108 -2.22 -14.40 -50.43
C VAL A 108 -1.49 -14.17 -51.74
N SER A 109 -0.26 -13.64 -51.67
CA SER A 109 0.68 -13.52 -52.79
C SER A 109 2.06 -14.03 -52.37
N LEU A 110 2.63 -14.96 -53.13
CA LEU A 110 3.93 -15.58 -52.91
C LEU A 110 4.92 -15.17 -54.02
N THR A 111 6.13 -14.80 -53.60
CA THR A 111 7.27 -14.52 -54.48
C THR A 111 8.45 -15.39 -54.07
N GLY A 112 9.12 -16.01 -55.05
CA GLY A 112 10.31 -16.83 -54.85
C GLY A 112 11.56 -16.20 -55.46
N ALA A 113 12.73 -16.76 -55.12
CA ALA A 113 14.00 -16.39 -55.72
C ALA A 113 14.02 -16.66 -57.25
N ALA A 114 14.88 -15.94 -57.99
CA ALA A 114 14.97 -16.13 -59.43
C ALA A 114 15.36 -17.58 -59.81
N GLY A 115 14.55 -18.22 -60.64
CA GLY A 115 14.77 -19.60 -61.09
C GLY A 115 14.15 -20.68 -60.21
N THR A 116 13.31 -20.31 -59.24
CA THR A 116 12.44 -21.24 -58.50
C THR A 116 11.04 -21.27 -59.12
N ASP A 117 10.34 -22.39 -58.93
CA ASP A 117 8.91 -22.55 -59.18
C ASP A 117 8.28 -22.98 -57.85
N PHE A 118 7.77 -22.00 -57.12
CA PHE A 118 7.12 -22.23 -55.83
C PHE A 118 5.63 -21.98 -56.01
N ASP A 119 4.81 -22.96 -55.62
CA ASP A 119 3.36 -22.95 -55.71
C ASP A 119 2.73 -22.52 -54.37
N LEU A 120 1.47 -22.10 -54.42
CA LEU A 120 0.65 -21.90 -53.21
C LEU A 120 -0.50 -22.90 -53.16
N TRP A 121 -0.72 -23.49 -52.00
CA TRP A 121 -1.85 -24.36 -51.72
C TRP A 121 -2.57 -23.91 -50.44
N LEU A 122 -3.89 -24.04 -50.43
CA LEU A 122 -4.72 -23.79 -49.25
C LEU A 122 -5.57 -25.02 -48.99
N PHE A 123 -5.52 -25.54 -47.78
CA PHE A 123 -6.27 -26.70 -47.31
C PHE A 123 -7.33 -26.28 -46.29
N GLY A 124 -8.48 -26.98 -46.31
CA GLY A 124 -9.62 -26.67 -45.44
C GLY A 124 -9.49 -27.26 -44.03
N PRO A 125 -10.43 -26.96 -43.11
CA PRO A 125 -10.38 -27.42 -41.72
C PRO A 125 -10.45 -28.93 -41.52
N ASP A 126 -11.01 -29.66 -42.49
CA ASP A 126 -11.08 -31.12 -42.46
C ASP A 126 -9.82 -31.79 -43.05
N ALA A 127 -8.86 -31.00 -43.54
CA ALA A 127 -7.63 -31.54 -44.11
C ALA A 127 -6.70 -32.09 -43.01
N THR A 128 -6.00 -33.18 -43.34
CA THR A 128 -5.12 -33.88 -42.40
C THR A 128 -3.71 -34.07 -42.93
N ASP A 129 -3.49 -33.83 -44.22
CA ASP A 129 -2.23 -34.04 -44.90
C ASP A 129 -2.11 -33.13 -46.14
N VAL A 130 -1.03 -32.35 -46.27
CA VAL A 130 -0.79 -31.50 -47.45
C VAL A 130 -0.35 -32.31 -48.67
N ASP A 131 0.19 -33.53 -48.47
CA ASP A 131 0.55 -34.43 -49.56
C ASP A 131 -0.69 -34.96 -50.33
N ASP A 132 -1.88 -34.92 -49.70
CA ASP A 132 -3.14 -35.24 -50.36
C ASP A 132 -3.75 -34.01 -51.03
N ALA A 133 -3.27 -33.72 -52.23
CA ALA A 133 -3.76 -32.62 -53.08
C ALA A 133 -5.27 -32.63 -53.37
N THR A 134 -6.02 -33.69 -53.01
CA THR A 134 -7.49 -33.71 -53.11
C THR A 134 -8.18 -32.96 -51.98
N GLN A 135 -7.47 -32.69 -50.87
CA GLN A 135 -7.97 -31.96 -49.70
C GLN A 135 -7.76 -30.43 -49.82
N ALA A 136 -7.04 -29.97 -50.84
CA ALA A 136 -6.84 -28.56 -51.11
C ALA A 136 -8.15 -27.87 -51.56
N VAL A 137 -8.48 -26.76 -50.91
CA VAL A 137 -9.65 -25.91 -51.21
C VAL A 137 -9.33 -24.77 -52.18
N ALA A 138 -8.06 -24.35 -52.26
CA ALA A 138 -7.57 -23.44 -53.28
C ALA A 138 -6.09 -23.71 -53.59
N LYS A 139 -5.63 -23.26 -54.77
CA LYS A 139 -4.23 -23.36 -55.18
C LYS A 139 -3.89 -22.40 -56.31
N SER A 140 -2.64 -21.97 -56.39
CA SER A 140 -2.05 -21.22 -57.48
C SER A 140 -0.78 -21.95 -57.94
N ARG A 141 -0.70 -22.26 -59.24
CA ARG A 141 0.40 -23.04 -59.85
C ARG A 141 0.59 -22.70 -61.31
N LEU A 142 1.78 -23.00 -61.85
CA LEU A 142 2.15 -22.99 -63.28
C LEU A 142 1.98 -21.63 -63.99
N GLY A 143 3.00 -20.78 -63.89
CA GLY A 143 3.19 -19.60 -64.76
C GLY A 143 2.51 -18.33 -64.27
N SER A 144 1.91 -18.36 -63.07
CA SER A 144 1.46 -17.20 -62.30
C SER A 144 2.59 -16.73 -61.41
N TYR A 145 3.30 -15.66 -61.81
CA TYR A 145 4.27 -15.02 -60.93
C TYR A 145 3.87 -13.56 -60.69
N PRO A 146 3.66 -13.13 -59.43
CA PRO A 146 3.63 -13.95 -58.22
C PRO A 146 2.49 -14.99 -58.21
N GLU A 147 2.64 -16.05 -57.41
CA GLU A 147 1.54 -16.99 -57.16
C GLU A 147 0.51 -16.32 -56.23
N THR A 148 -0.78 -16.42 -56.53
CA THR A 148 -1.82 -15.70 -55.78
C THR A 148 -3.06 -16.56 -55.52
N ILE A 149 -3.53 -16.56 -54.28
CA ILE A 149 -4.81 -17.16 -53.88
C ILE A 149 -5.72 -16.06 -53.33
N GLU A 150 -6.97 -16.04 -53.77
CA GLU A 150 -8.07 -15.30 -53.12
C GLU A 150 -9.17 -16.31 -52.80
N TYR A 151 -9.45 -16.52 -51.52
CA TYR A 151 -10.36 -17.58 -51.06
C TYR A 151 -11.31 -17.08 -49.97
N LYS A 152 -12.61 -17.16 -50.28
CA LYS A 152 -13.68 -16.87 -49.32
C LYS A 152 -14.06 -18.13 -48.53
N ALA A 153 -13.79 -18.14 -47.23
CA ALA A 153 -14.07 -19.27 -46.35
C ALA A 153 -15.57 -19.58 -46.30
N PRO A 154 -16.03 -20.78 -46.68
CA PRO A 154 -17.45 -21.14 -46.62
C PRO A 154 -17.92 -21.55 -45.22
N VAL A 155 -16.98 -21.92 -44.34
CA VAL A 155 -17.23 -22.37 -42.97
C VAL A 155 -16.16 -21.77 -42.05
N THR A 156 -16.49 -21.55 -40.79
CA THR A 156 -15.51 -21.15 -39.78
C THR A 156 -14.61 -22.33 -39.43
N GLY A 157 -13.29 -22.13 -39.40
CA GLY A 157 -12.33 -23.15 -38.98
C GLY A 157 -10.88 -22.78 -39.31
N VAL A 158 -9.95 -23.64 -38.91
CA VAL A 158 -8.52 -23.47 -39.18
C VAL A 158 -8.22 -23.95 -40.60
N TYR A 159 -7.65 -23.09 -41.43
CA TYR A 159 -7.17 -23.39 -42.77
C TYR A 159 -5.64 -23.51 -42.75
N TYR A 160 -5.08 -24.27 -43.68
CA TYR A 160 -3.64 -24.50 -43.77
C TYR A 160 -3.11 -24.00 -45.10
N LEU A 161 -2.29 -22.96 -45.06
CA LEU A 161 -1.65 -22.30 -46.20
C LEU A 161 -0.24 -22.87 -46.37
N ASP A 162 0.02 -23.48 -47.50
CA ASP A 162 1.26 -24.15 -47.81
C ASP A 162 1.99 -23.44 -48.96
N ALA A 163 3.23 -23.03 -48.69
CA ALA A 163 4.16 -22.61 -49.72
C ALA A 163 4.97 -23.84 -50.16
N PHE A 164 4.75 -24.28 -51.40
CA PHE A 164 5.26 -25.55 -51.91
C PHE A 164 6.39 -25.35 -52.93
N ALA A 165 7.49 -26.07 -52.85
CA ALA A 165 8.57 -26.04 -53.84
C ALA A 165 8.43 -27.13 -54.91
N ASP A 166 7.81 -26.78 -56.04
CA ASP A 166 7.76 -27.66 -57.22
C ASP A 166 9.15 -27.82 -57.85
N THR A 167 9.85 -26.70 -58.11
CA THR A 167 11.25 -26.76 -58.55
C THR A 167 12.13 -25.66 -57.96
N GLY A 168 13.42 -25.97 -57.82
CA GLY A 168 14.42 -25.03 -57.35
C GLY A 168 14.59 -25.03 -55.84
N SER A 169 15.43 -24.11 -55.37
CA SER A 169 15.78 -23.92 -53.97
C SER A 169 16.12 -22.45 -53.75
N GLY A 170 15.56 -21.83 -52.72
CA GLY A 170 15.74 -20.40 -52.49
C GLY A 170 14.79 -19.81 -51.47
N ALA A 171 14.98 -18.52 -51.19
CA ALA A 171 14.10 -17.77 -50.31
C ALA A 171 12.77 -17.44 -50.99
N TYR A 172 11.70 -17.35 -50.20
CA TYR A 172 10.43 -16.78 -50.61
C TYR A 172 9.97 -15.67 -49.66
N THR A 173 9.08 -14.83 -50.16
CA THR A 173 8.32 -13.86 -49.39
C THR A 173 6.84 -14.01 -49.73
N MET A 174 6.01 -14.15 -48.71
CA MET A 174 4.57 -14.28 -48.79
C MET A 174 3.90 -13.08 -48.11
N THR A 175 3.04 -12.38 -48.82
CA THR A 175 2.17 -11.34 -48.26
C THR A 175 0.74 -11.85 -48.22
N TRP A 176 0.03 -11.56 -47.14
CA TRP A 176 -1.37 -11.92 -47.01
C TRP A 176 -2.22 -10.81 -46.38
N SER A 177 -3.52 -10.86 -46.65
CA SER A 177 -4.58 -10.11 -45.98
C SER A 177 -5.81 -11.00 -45.82
N ILE A 178 -6.62 -10.72 -44.80
CA ILE A 178 -7.95 -11.31 -44.68
C ILE A 178 -8.92 -10.15 -44.74
N ASP A 179 -9.84 -10.18 -45.70
CA ASP A 179 -10.91 -9.19 -45.81
C ASP A 179 -12.16 -9.74 -45.13
N GLY A 180 -12.81 -8.91 -44.32
CA GLY A 180 -13.93 -9.31 -43.48
C GLY A 180 -13.53 -9.97 -42.16
N VAL A 181 -12.27 -9.80 -41.69
CA VAL A 181 -11.92 -10.08 -40.29
C VAL A 181 -12.93 -9.34 -39.44
N SER A 182 -13.74 -10.08 -38.69
CA SER A 182 -14.62 -9.45 -37.73
C SER A 182 -13.76 -9.18 -36.50
N ASP A 183 -13.96 -8.00 -35.94
CA ASP A 183 -13.39 -7.59 -34.67
C ASP A 183 -14.02 -8.38 -33.52
N ASP A 184 -15.11 -9.11 -33.73
CA ASP A 184 -15.81 -9.86 -32.67
C ASP A 184 -15.01 -11.01 -32.03
N ASN A 185 -13.83 -11.38 -32.58
CA ASN A 185 -13.02 -12.42 -31.95
C ASN A 185 -11.53 -12.38 -32.29
N ILE A 186 -10.73 -13.09 -31.49
CA ILE A 186 -9.29 -13.29 -31.68
C ILE A 186 -9.03 -13.96 -33.06
N PRO A 187 -8.07 -13.44 -33.86
CA PRO A 187 -6.98 -12.53 -33.48
C PRO A 187 -7.34 -11.03 -33.51
N GLY A 188 -8.58 -10.66 -33.79
CA GLY A 188 -9.02 -9.28 -33.87
C GLY A 188 -8.37 -8.47 -34.99
N VAL A 189 -8.60 -7.16 -34.96
CA VAL A 189 -8.00 -6.19 -35.89
C VAL A 189 -6.77 -5.54 -35.28
N GLN A 190 -5.80 -5.08 -36.08
CA GLN A 190 -4.63 -4.39 -35.51
C GLN A 190 -5.06 -3.12 -34.76
N LEU A 191 -4.65 -2.98 -33.49
CA LEU A 191 -4.95 -1.81 -32.66
C LEU A 191 -4.45 -0.54 -33.37
N ALA A 192 -5.40 0.31 -33.78
CA ALA A 192 -5.13 1.51 -34.55
C ALA A 192 -4.52 2.63 -33.68
N ALA A 193 -4.04 3.70 -34.31
CA ALA A 193 -3.48 4.84 -33.59
C ALA A 193 -4.51 5.45 -32.63
N SER A 194 -4.08 5.70 -31.39
CA SER A 194 -4.88 6.32 -30.34
C SER A 194 -5.34 7.75 -30.71
N PRO A 195 -6.62 8.14 -30.46
CA PRO A 195 -7.71 7.29 -29.97
C PRO A 195 -8.37 6.46 -31.09
N VAL A 196 -8.74 5.23 -30.77
CA VAL A 196 -9.58 4.36 -31.58
C VAL A 196 -11.04 4.70 -31.29
N LYS A 197 -11.90 4.70 -32.31
CA LYS A 197 -13.34 4.95 -32.16
C LYS A 197 -14.12 3.85 -32.84
N GLY A 198 -15.08 3.29 -32.14
CA GLY A 198 -15.96 2.23 -32.64
C GLY A 198 -17.38 2.37 -32.09
N ALA A 199 -18.18 1.34 -32.31
CA ALA A 199 -19.50 1.19 -31.71
C ALA A 199 -19.78 -0.30 -31.55
N ILE A 200 -20.43 -0.65 -30.44
CA ILE A 200 -20.75 -2.03 -30.05
C ILE A 200 -22.23 -2.12 -29.70
N ASP A 201 -22.79 -3.32 -29.80
CA ASP A 201 -24.19 -3.66 -29.56
C ASP A 201 -24.28 -5.04 -28.89
N GLU A 202 -24.96 -5.11 -27.75
CA GLU A 202 -25.09 -6.34 -26.92
C GLU A 202 -25.70 -7.56 -27.66
N PHE A 203 -26.28 -7.38 -28.86
CA PHE A 203 -26.88 -8.46 -29.65
C PHE A 203 -26.25 -8.64 -31.03
N ASP A 204 -25.95 -7.54 -31.71
CA ASP A 204 -25.54 -7.55 -33.12
C ASP A 204 -24.01 -7.47 -33.30
N ASP A 205 -23.29 -6.88 -32.34
CA ASP A 205 -21.85 -6.55 -32.43
C ASP A 205 -21.23 -6.44 -31.02
N THR A 206 -21.11 -7.58 -30.34
CA THR A 206 -20.91 -7.62 -28.89
C THR A 206 -19.46 -7.35 -28.48
N ASP A 207 -18.51 -7.62 -29.36
CA ASP A 207 -17.08 -7.63 -29.06
C ASP A 207 -16.33 -6.83 -30.14
N ASP A 208 -15.43 -5.95 -29.72
CA ASP A 208 -14.51 -5.23 -30.61
C ASP A 208 -13.06 -5.55 -30.19
N VAL A 209 -12.49 -6.59 -30.78
CA VAL A 209 -11.18 -7.16 -30.43
C VAL A 209 -10.06 -6.56 -31.27
N HIS A 210 -9.08 -5.97 -30.58
CA HIS A 210 -7.90 -5.33 -31.12
C HIS A 210 -6.61 -6.06 -30.74
N ARG A 211 -5.73 -6.32 -31.70
CA ARG A 211 -4.40 -6.91 -31.50
C ARG A 211 -3.33 -5.85 -31.25
N VAL A 212 -2.53 -6.03 -30.20
CA VAL A 212 -1.40 -5.17 -29.85
C VAL A 212 -0.15 -6.00 -29.56
N HIS A 213 0.98 -5.63 -30.19
CA HIS A 213 2.27 -6.27 -29.93
C HIS A 213 2.99 -5.56 -28.79
N LEU A 214 3.39 -6.30 -27.74
CA LEU A 214 4.07 -5.76 -26.56
C LEU A 214 5.37 -6.52 -26.29
N LYS A 215 6.41 -5.83 -25.84
CA LYS A 215 7.63 -6.45 -25.31
C LYS A 215 7.49 -6.76 -23.82
N ALA A 216 8.28 -7.72 -23.34
CA ALA A 216 8.35 -8.00 -21.91
C ALA A 216 8.76 -6.73 -21.11
N GLY A 217 7.94 -6.37 -20.13
CA GLY A 217 8.10 -5.19 -19.27
C GLY A 217 7.48 -3.90 -19.80
N GLU A 218 6.95 -3.88 -21.03
CA GLU A 218 6.14 -2.75 -21.50
C GLU A 218 4.78 -2.77 -20.81
N MET A 219 4.34 -1.58 -20.38
CA MET A 219 3.02 -1.33 -19.83
C MET A 219 2.12 -0.78 -20.93
N LEU A 220 1.00 -1.45 -21.15
CA LEU A 220 -0.13 -0.94 -21.92
C LEU A 220 -1.12 -0.28 -20.94
N THR A 221 -1.41 0.99 -21.18
CA THR A 221 -2.42 1.75 -20.44
C THR A 221 -3.59 2.06 -21.37
N LEU A 222 -4.81 1.72 -20.94
CA LEU A 222 -6.05 1.84 -21.68
C LEU A 222 -7.04 2.69 -20.89
N SER A 223 -7.72 3.60 -21.59
CA SER A 223 -8.87 4.35 -21.10
C SER A 223 -9.97 4.29 -22.15
N LEU A 224 -11.09 3.69 -21.77
CA LEU A 224 -12.28 3.53 -22.60
C LEU A 224 -13.34 4.51 -22.10
N GLU A 225 -13.92 5.27 -23.02
CA GLU A 225 -15.07 6.13 -22.76
C GLU A 225 -16.19 5.73 -23.72
N SER A 226 -17.32 5.29 -23.18
CA SER A 226 -18.52 4.93 -23.91
C SER A 226 -19.62 5.99 -23.74
N SER A 227 -20.66 5.92 -24.58
CA SER A 227 -21.86 6.72 -24.37
C SER A 227 -22.74 6.15 -23.25
N ASP A 228 -23.55 6.99 -22.60
CA ASP A 228 -24.55 6.61 -21.58
C ASP A 228 -25.58 5.53 -22.00
N THR A 229 -25.58 5.08 -23.26
CA THR A 229 -26.47 4.05 -23.79
C THR A 229 -25.83 2.67 -23.88
N VAL A 230 -24.55 2.54 -23.54
CA VAL A 230 -23.84 1.25 -23.48
C VAL A 230 -22.91 1.19 -22.28
N ASP A 231 -23.04 0.11 -21.53
CA ASP A 231 -22.09 -0.31 -20.51
C ASP A 231 -21.03 -1.15 -21.22
N ALA A 232 -19.89 -0.52 -21.50
CA ALA A 232 -18.81 -1.14 -22.26
C ALA A 232 -17.68 -1.54 -21.31
N ASP A 233 -17.37 -2.82 -21.28
CA ASP A 233 -16.29 -3.40 -20.48
C ASP A 233 -15.00 -3.48 -21.31
N LEU A 234 -13.88 -3.64 -20.63
CA LEU A 234 -12.56 -3.80 -21.23
C LEU A 234 -11.85 -5.07 -20.73
N TYR A 235 -11.41 -5.91 -21.64
CA TYR A 235 -10.71 -7.17 -21.35
C TYR A 235 -9.36 -7.23 -22.05
N ILE A 236 -8.37 -7.90 -21.43
CA ILE A 236 -7.10 -8.24 -22.09
C ILE A 236 -6.91 -9.76 -22.07
N TYR A 237 -6.66 -10.34 -23.25
CA TYR A 237 -6.33 -11.74 -23.43
C TYR A 237 -4.86 -11.94 -23.82
N GLY A 238 -4.34 -13.12 -23.46
CA GLY A 238 -2.95 -13.49 -23.70
C GLY A 238 -2.67 -14.00 -25.11
N PRO A 239 -1.39 -14.21 -25.44
CA PRO A 239 -0.95 -14.64 -26.78
C PRO A 239 -1.41 -16.05 -27.17
N ASP A 240 -1.75 -16.89 -26.19
CA ASP A 240 -2.24 -18.25 -26.42
C ASP A 240 -3.77 -18.32 -26.54
N ALA A 241 -4.48 -17.20 -26.32
CA ALA A 241 -5.93 -17.16 -26.47
C ALA A 241 -6.32 -17.27 -27.94
N LEU A 242 -7.43 -17.95 -28.20
CA LEU A 242 -7.98 -18.23 -29.52
C LEU A 242 -9.43 -17.75 -29.66
N ASP A 243 -10.14 -17.54 -28.55
CA ASP A 243 -11.56 -17.17 -28.56
C ASP A 243 -11.97 -16.40 -27.28
N VAL A 244 -12.42 -15.15 -27.39
CA VAL A 244 -12.86 -14.31 -26.25
C VAL A 244 -14.07 -14.89 -25.51
N THR A 245 -14.88 -15.72 -26.17
CA THR A 245 -16.08 -16.31 -25.55
C THR A 245 -15.77 -17.53 -24.66
N SER A 246 -14.59 -18.15 -24.84
CA SER A 246 -14.25 -19.41 -24.18
C SER A 246 -12.94 -19.38 -23.40
N ASP A 247 -12.01 -18.52 -23.78
CA ASP A 247 -10.75 -18.30 -23.08
C ASP A 247 -10.92 -17.28 -21.94
N ALA A 248 -10.08 -17.40 -20.91
CA ALA A 248 -10.11 -16.48 -19.79
C ALA A 248 -9.23 -15.24 -20.07
N PRO A 249 -9.72 -14.01 -19.77
CA PRO A 249 -8.89 -12.82 -19.84
C PRO A 249 -7.79 -12.86 -18.76
N ILE A 250 -6.65 -12.26 -19.06
CA ILE A 250 -5.57 -12.01 -18.09
C ILE A 250 -6.03 -11.03 -17.03
N THR A 251 -6.68 -9.95 -17.46
CA THR A 251 -7.19 -8.88 -16.62
C THR A 251 -8.36 -8.18 -17.32
N LYS A 252 -9.15 -7.44 -16.54
CA LYS A 252 -10.33 -6.72 -17.03
C LYS A 252 -10.68 -5.51 -16.17
N SER A 253 -11.39 -4.57 -16.78
CA SER A 253 -12.13 -3.49 -16.12
C SER A 253 -13.55 -3.58 -16.62
N ALA A 254 -14.50 -3.79 -15.70
CA ALA A 254 -15.89 -4.14 -16.01
C ALA A 254 -16.83 -3.55 -14.96
N ALA A 255 -16.59 -2.28 -14.65
CA ALA A 255 -17.33 -1.53 -13.65
C ALA A 255 -18.47 -0.77 -14.33
N ALA A 256 -19.70 -1.09 -13.93
CA ALA A 256 -20.89 -0.45 -14.51
C ALA A 256 -20.76 1.07 -14.65
N GLY A 257 -20.91 1.59 -15.86
CA GLY A 257 -20.71 3.01 -16.13
C GLY A 257 -20.42 3.33 -17.59
N THR A 258 -19.75 4.44 -17.82
CA THR A 258 -19.37 4.91 -19.16
C THR A 258 -17.86 4.97 -19.37
N SER A 259 -17.08 4.53 -18.38
CA SER A 259 -15.63 4.70 -18.38
C SER A 259 -14.96 3.48 -17.78
N GLU A 260 -13.99 2.93 -18.50
CA GLU A 260 -13.12 1.86 -18.01
C GLU A 260 -11.66 2.30 -18.09
N PHE A 261 -10.86 1.84 -17.13
CA PHE A 261 -9.44 2.13 -17.07
C PHE A 261 -8.67 0.87 -16.72
N LEU A 262 -7.59 0.61 -17.46
CA LEU A 262 -6.82 -0.61 -17.24
C LEU A 262 -5.34 -0.43 -17.58
N ARG A 263 -4.48 -0.98 -16.72
CA ARG A 263 -3.04 -1.14 -16.96
C ARG A 263 -2.67 -2.61 -17.03
N PHE A 264 -1.75 -2.91 -17.94
CA PHE A 264 -1.23 -4.25 -18.12
C PHE A 264 0.24 -4.23 -18.47
N VAL A 265 1.05 -4.94 -17.67
CA VAL A 265 2.48 -5.13 -17.94
C VAL A 265 2.72 -6.49 -18.58
N ALA A 266 3.18 -6.48 -19.83
CA ALA A 266 3.47 -7.69 -20.58
C ALA A 266 4.61 -8.49 -19.92
N GLN A 267 4.39 -9.78 -19.68
CA GLN A 267 5.40 -10.66 -19.08
C GLN A 267 6.35 -11.26 -20.12
N THR A 268 5.86 -11.43 -21.34
CA THR A 268 6.59 -11.96 -22.49
C THR A 268 6.35 -11.10 -23.72
N GLU A 269 7.34 -11.05 -24.63
CA GLU A 269 7.20 -10.39 -25.93
C GLU A 269 6.28 -11.22 -26.84
N ALA A 270 5.09 -10.70 -27.13
CA ALA A 270 4.07 -11.38 -27.94
C ALA A 270 2.94 -10.41 -28.35
N ASP A 271 1.99 -10.92 -29.15
CA ASP A 271 0.72 -10.25 -29.41
C ASP A 271 -0.26 -10.51 -28.26
N TYR A 272 -0.93 -9.47 -27.78
CA TYR A 272 -2.02 -9.51 -26.82
C TYR A 272 -3.28 -8.95 -27.48
N TYR A 273 -4.45 -9.28 -26.92
CA TYR A 273 -5.73 -8.90 -27.50
C TYR A 273 -6.54 -8.07 -26.50
N VAL A 274 -6.92 -6.86 -26.90
CA VAL A 274 -7.75 -5.93 -26.14
C VAL A 274 -9.15 -6.02 -26.70
N ASP A 275 -10.11 -6.36 -25.85
CA ASP A 275 -11.50 -6.54 -26.23
C ASP A 275 -12.36 -5.46 -25.56
N VAL A 276 -13.12 -4.73 -26.38
CA VAL A 276 -14.13 -3.77 -25.95
C VAL A 276 -15.49 -4.47 -26.07
N TYR A 277 -16.07 -4.83 -24.93
CA TYR A 277 -17.23 -5.70 -24.86
C TYR A 277 -18.50 -4.94 -24.46
N ALA A 278 -19.60 -5.12 -25.19
CA ALA A 278 -20.91 -4.58 -24.83
C ALA A 278 -21.58 -5.46 -23.77
N PHE A 279 -21.42 -5.08 -22.49
CA PHE A 279 -22.07 -5.78 -21.39
C PHE A 279 -23.59 -5.54 -21.37
N GLU A 280 -24.02 -4.29 -21.57
CA GLU A 280 -25.43 -3.93 -21.67
C GLU A 280 -25.62 -2.76 -22.65
N GLY A 281 -26.61 -2.88 -23.53
CA GLY A 281 -27.01 -1.81 -24.45
C GLY A 281 -26.17 -1.72 -25.73
N SER A 282 -26.18 -0.52 -26.34
CA SER A 282 -25.54 -0.29 -27.64
C SER A 282 -25.13 1.17 -27.78
N GLY A 283 -23.96 1.43 -28.39
CA GLY A 283 -23.48 2.79 -28.50
C GLY A 283 -22.03 2.92 -28.96
N PRO A 284 -21.62 4.16 -29.32
CA PRO A 284 -20.24 4.44 -29.67
C PRO A 284 -19.31 4.43 -28.44
N TYR A 285 -18.05 4.13 -28.69
CA TYR A 285 -16.97 4.28 -27.72
C TYR A 285 -15.73 4.97 -28.31
N ALA A 286 -14.86 5.45 -27.43
CA ALA A 286 -13.51 5.89 -27.75
C ALA A 286 -12.51 5.19 -26.82
N LEU A 287 -11.61 4.40 -27.41
CA LEU A 287 -10.51 3.73 -26.71
C LEU A 287 -9.22 4.53 -26.92
N THR A 288 -8.72 5.13 -25.84
CA THR A 288 -7.45 5.85 -25.82
C THR A 288 -6.40 4.95 -25.17
N TRP A 289 -5.24 4.82 -25.80
CA TRP A 289 -4.19 3.93 -25.32
C TRP A 289 -2.78 4.52 -25.43
N ASN A 290 -1.86 4.02 -24.61
CA ASN A 290 -0.43 4.31 -24.64
C ASN A 290 0.38 3.07 -24.25
N ILE A 291 1.58 2.92 -24.84
CA ILE A 291 2.57 1.92 -24.43
C ILE A 291 3.78 2.67 -23.88
N GLY A 292 4.16 2.37 -22.64
CA GLY A 292 5.28 2.99 -21.95
C GLY A 292 6.06 1.98 -21.08
N PRO A 293 7.22 2.37 -20.54
CA PRO A 293 7.87 1.56 -19.52
C PRO A 293 7.06 1.59 -18.22
N PHE A 294 6.90 0.45 -17.55
CA PHE A 294 6.43 0.43 -16.17
C PHE A 294 7.51 1.01 -15.24
N GLN A 295 7.17 2.03 -14.47
CA GLN A 295 8.03 2.60 -13.43
C GLN A 295 7.73 1.98 -12.07
N ALA A 296 8.71 2.05 -11.16
CA ALA A 296 8.60 1.40 -9.85
C ALA A 296 7.63 2.13 -8.90
N ASP A 297 7.27 3.36 -9.24
CA ASP A 297 6.27 4.22 -8.62
C ASP A 297 4.89 4.10 -9.28
N ASP A 298 4.74 3.51 -10.46
CA ASP A 298 3.42 3.42 -11.11
C ASP A 298 2.39 2.56 -10.33
N ASN A 299 2.84 1.71 -9.40
CA ASN A 299 1.95 0.88 -8.59
C ASN A 299 2.59 0.44 -7.25
N ILE A 300 1.78 -0.10 -6.33
CA ILE A 300 2.19 -0.73 -5.07
C ILE A 300 3.18 -1.89 -5.36
N PRO A 301 4.32 -1.97 -4.64
CA PRO A 301 4.62 -1.33 -3.36
C PRO A 301 5.23 0.07 -3.45
N GLY A 302 5.36 0.64 -4.65
CA GLY A 302 5.89 1.97 -4.87
C GLY A 302 7.35 2.17 -4.43
N VAL A 303 7.80 3.43 -4.57
CA VAL A 303 9.14 3.87 -4.18
C VAL A 303 9.16 4.38 -2.74
N ALA A 304 10.33 4.42 -2.09
CA ALA A 304 10.40 4.91 -0.72
C ALA A 304 10.08 6.41 -0.64
N LEU A 305 9.18 6.81 0.26
CA LEU A 305 8.86 8.21 0.50
C LEU A 305 10.11 8.98 0.98
N THR A 306 10.57 9.93 0.18
CA THR A 306 11.78 10.72 0.46
C THR A 306 11.47 11.89 1.41
N PRO A 307 12.49 12.51 2.05
CA PRO A 307 12.26 13.62 2.96
C PRO A 307 11.46 14.76 2.31
N SER A 308 10.43 15.23 3.00
CA SER A 308 9.52 16.29 2.55
C SER A 308 10.27 17.60 2.18
N PRO A 309 9.89 18.29 1.08
CA PRO A 309 8.84 17.93 0.13
C PRO A 309 9.31 16.95 -0.95
N VAL A 310 8.36 16.16 -1.48
CA VAL A 310 8.54 15.35 -2.68
C VAL A 310 7.94 16.11 -3.86
N VAL A 311 8.59 16.05 -5.02
CA VAL A 311 8.12 16.69 -6.26
C VAL A 311 8.14 15.64 -7.37
N GLY A 312 7.08 15.62 -8.18
CA GLY A 312 6.92 14.67 -9.27
C GLY A 312 6.02 15.24 -10.36
N THR A 313 5.67 14.39 -11.32
CA THR A 313 4.78 14.72 -12.43
C THR A 313 3.89 13.52 -12.69
N VAL A 314 2.57 13.72 -12.68
CA VAL A 314 1.60 12.71 -13.10
C VAL A 314 0.59 13.34 -14.05
N GLY A 315 -0.17 12.48 -14.73
CA GLY A 315 -1.27 12.83 -15.61
C GLY A 315 -1.11 12.24 -17.01
N GLY A 316 -2.25 11.90 -17.61
CA GLY A 316 -2.32 11.23 -18.90
C GLY A 316 -1.87 9.77 -18.86
N LEU A 317 -2.08 9.03 -19.95
CA LEU A 317 -1.88 7.59 -20.02
C LEU A 317 -0.41 7.11 -19.95
N SER A 318 0.56 8.03 -19.91
CA SER A 318 1.97 7.69 -19.84
C SER A 318 2.50 7.52 -18.42
N ASP A 319 1.87 8.20 -17.45
CA ASP A 319 2.34 8.32 -16.08
C ASP A 319 1.17 8.81 -15.23
N THR A 320 0.34 7.87 -14.80
CA THR A 320 -0.96 8.19 -14.19
C THR A 320 -0.89 8.23 -12.67
N ASP A 321 0.09 7.52 -12.08
CA ASP A 321 0.27 7.38 -10.63
C ASP A 321 1.73 7.46 -10.24
N ASP A 322 1.98 8.17 -9.14
CA ASP A 322 3.24 8.12 -8.40
C ASP A 322 2.97 7.59 -6.98
N VAL A 323 3.28 6.30 -6.77
CA VAL A 323 3.08 5.56 -5.52
C VAL A 323 4.34 5.58 -4.65
N TYR A 324 4.19 6.09 -3.44
CA TYR A 324 5.21 6.14 -2.42
C TYR A 324 4.87 5.25 -1.22
N LYS A 325 5.86 4.60 -0.60
CA LYS A 325 5.67 3.86 0.66
C LYS A 325 6.30 4.53 1.87
N VAL A 326 5.58 4.46 2.99
CA VAL A 326 6.05 4.93 4.30
C VAL A 326 5.67 3.92 5.39
N TYR A 327 6.62 3.54 6.24
CA TYR A 327 6.31 2.68 7.38
C TYR A 327 5.71 3.51 8.52
N LEU A 328 4.53 3.12 9.02
CA LEU A 328 3.87 3.72 10.18
C LEU A 328 3.66 2.66 11.27
N GLN A 329 3.71 3.08 12.53
CA GLN A 329 3.24 2.27 13.66
C GLN A 329 1.73 2.46 13.84
N ALA A 330 1.02 1.46 14.36
CA ALA A 330 -0.38 1.62 14.73
C ALA A 330 -0.53 2.81 15.71
N GLY A 331 -1.56 3.62 15.53
CA GLY A 331 -1.77 4.89 16.25
C GLY A 331 -1.02 6.08 15.67
N GLN A 332 0.11 5.88 14.96
CA GLN A 332 0.90 6.98 14.41
C GLN A 332 0.12 7.79 13.38
N ARG A 333 0.21 9.12 13.48
CA ARG A 333 -0.46 10.04 12.55
C ARG A 333 0.48 10.56 11.47
N LEU A 334 -0.04 10.77 10.28
CA LEU A 334 0.67 11.32 9.12
C LEU A 334 -0.16 12.49 8.55
N GLU A 335 0.42 13.68 8.54
CA GLU A 335 -0.14 14.86 7.85
C GLU A 335 0.48 14.99 6.46
N MET A 336 -0.37 15.24 5.45
CA MET A 336 -0.01 15.37 4.05
C MET A 336 -0.70 16.58 3.41
N SER A 337 -0.02 17.22 2.47
CA SER A 337 -0.52 18.34 1.68
C SER A 337 0.00 18.22 0.25
N LEU A 338 -0.90 18.02 -0.71
CA LEU A 338 -0.60 17.87 -2.14
C LEU A 338 -0.94 19.18 -2.86
N GLU A 339 0.08 19.82 -3.43
CA GLU A 339 -0.06 21.06 -4.21
C GLU A 339 0.18 20.77 -5.69
N CYS A 340 -0.81 21.05 -6.54
CA CYS A 340 -0.77 20.76 -7.96
C CYS A 340 -0.46 22.02 -8.79
N ALA A 341 0.12 21.87 -9.99
CA ALA A 341 0.31 23.00 -10.88
C ALA A 341 -1.04 23.67 -11.25
N PRO A 342 -1.06 24.99 -11.55
CA PRO A 342 -2.32 25.70 -11.78
C PRO A 342 -3.19 25.08 -12.89
N GLY A 343 -4.45 24.77 -12.55
CA GLY A 343 -5.42 24.19 -13.48
C GLY A 343 -5.39 22.66 -13.56
N LEU A 344 -4.58 22.00 -12.73
CA LEU A 344 -4.61 20.56 -12.51
C LEU A 344 -5.37 20.23 -11.23
N ASP A 345 -5.86 19.00 -11.18
CA ASP A 345 -6.69 18.42 -10.13
C ASP A 345 -6.23 16.97 -9.95
N HIS A 346 -5.06 16.82 -9.34
CA HIS A 346 -4.51 15.51 -9.03
C HIS A 346 -4.94 15.14 -7.61
N ASP A 347 -5.33 13.89 -7.44
CA ASP A 347 -5.87 13.38 -6.19
C ASP A 347 -4.77 12.68 -5.37
N LEU A 348 -5.00 12.54 -4.05
CA LEU A 348 -4.16 11.76 -3.16
C LEU A 348 -4.98 10.63 -2.53
N TYR A 349 -4.61 9.39 -2.81
CA TYR A 349 -5.15 8.19 -2.16
C TYR A 349 -4.11 7.57 -1.23
N VAL A 350 -4.56 6.94 -0.15
CA VAL A 350 -3.68 6.25 0.78
C VAL A 350 -4.20 4.84 1.04
N TYR A 351 -3.36 3.85 0.79
CA TYR A 351 -3.68 2.43 0.98
C TYR A 351 -2.99 1.85 2.21
N GLY A 352 -3.64 0.87 2.83
CA GLY A 352 -3.15 0.20 4.03
C GLY A 352 -2.08 -0.87 3.73
N PRO A 353 -1.50 -1.49 4.79
CA PRO A 353 -0.42 -2.48 4.66
C PRO A 353 -0.76 -3.76 3.90
N ASP A 354 -2.03 -4.07 3.74
CA ASP A 354 -2.51 -5.27 3.04
C ASP A 354 -2.75 -5.02 1.53
N ALA A 355 -2.63 -3.77 1.08
CA ALA A 355 -2.83 -3.42 -0.33
C ALA A 355 -1.71 -3.97 -1.21
N THR A 356 -2.08 -4.47 -2.39
CA THR A 356 -1.15 -5.08 -3.34
C THR A 356 -1.08 -4.34 -4.66
N ASP A 357 -2.08 -3.50 -4.94
CA ASP A 357 -2.28 -2.85 -6.23
C ASP A 357 -3.18 -1.62 -6.06
N ALA A 358 -2.73 -0.44 -6.51
CA ALA A 358 -3.45 0.82 -6.38
C ALA A 358 -4.73 0.88 -7.24
N ASP A 359 -4.79 0.16 -8.35
CA ASP A 359 -5.93 0.20 -9.27
C ASP A 359 -7.15 -0.58 -8.72
N VAL A 360 -6.92 -1.56 -7.82
CA VAL A 360 -7.97 -2.47 -7.34
C VAL A 360 -8.10 -2.57 -5.82
N SER A 361 -7.11 -2.12 -5.06
CA SER A 361 -7.19 -2.14 -3.59
C SER A 361 -8.08 -1.00 -3.09
N GLU A 362 -8.82 -1.23 -2.00
CA GLU A 362 -9.56 -0.14 -1.35
C GLU A 362 -8.59 0.79 -0.59
N TRP A 363 -8.71 2.10 -0.81
CA TRP A 363 -7.97 3.09 -0.03
C TRP A 363 -8.55 3.22 1.39
N VAL A 364 -7.69 3.56 2.35
CA VAL A 364 -8.05 3.80 3.76
C VAL A 364 -8.25 5.28 4.08
N ALA A 365 -7.75 6.17 3.21
CA ALA A 365 -7.95 7.62 3.29
C ALA A 365 -7.73 8.24 1.90
N SER A 366 -8.39 9.37 1.62
CA SER A 366 -8.16 10.12 0.38
C SER A 366 -8.40 11.62 0.56
N ALA A 367 -7.78 12.41 -0.30
CA ALA A 367 -8.09 13.79 -0.58
C ALA A 367 -8.20 13.89 -2.12
N ALA A 368 -9.44 13.96 -2.60
CA ALA A 368 -9.80 13.93 -4.01
C ALA A 368 -10.86 15.00 -4.29
N THR A 369 -10.49 16.23 -4.01
CA THR A 369 -11.36 17.41 -4.05
C THR A 369 -10.75 18.47 -4.94
N LEU A 370 -11.57 19.39 -5.45
CA LEU A 370 -11.10 20.53 -6.27
C LEU A 370 -10.22 21.56 -5.52
N ASP A 371 -9.77 21.24 -4.30
CA ASP A 371 -8.95 22.12 -3.48
C ASP A 371 -7.48 22.06 -3.94
N ASN A 372 -6.76 23.18 -3.79
CA ASN A 372 -5.32 23.20 -4.02
C ASN A 372 -4.66 24.16 -3.00
N PRO A 373 -3.90 23.65 -2.01
CA PRO A 373 -3.52 22.25 -1.85
C PRO A 373 -4.63 21.35 -1.26
N GLU A 374 -4.64 20.09 -1.68
CA GLU A 374 -5.36 18.98 -1.05
C GLU A 374 -4.69 18.64 0.29
N ASN A 375 -5.45 18.51 1.39
CA ASN A 375 -4.87 18.23 2.71
C ASN A 375 -5.48 16.97 3.32
N LEU A 376 -4.62 16.08 3.82
CA LEU A 376 -5.03 14.80 4.38
C LEU A 376 -4.31 14.50 5.69
N VAL A 377 -5.04 13.93 6.66
CA VAL A 377 -4.48 13.44 7.91
C VAL A 377 -4.89 12.00 8.13
N LEU A 378 -3.92 11.09 8.12
CA LEU A 378 -4.12 9.67 8.39
C LEU A 378 -3.76 9.36 9.85
N THR A 379 -4.51 8.46 10.48
CA THR A 379 -4.10 7.74 11.70
C THR A 379 -3.95 6.27 11.34
N ALA A 380 -2.76 5.70 11.50
CA ALA A 380 -2.49 4.32 11.10
C ALA A 380 -3.26 3.34 12.00
N ALA A 381 -4.16 2.55 11.41
CA ALA A 381 -4.92 1.53 12.14
C ALA A 381 -4.08 0.30 12.52
N ALA A 382 -2.99 0.04 11.80
CA ALA A 382 -2.08 -1.09 12.02
C ALA A 382 -0.63 -0.66 11.73
N SER A 383 0.34 -1.39 12.31
CA SER A 383 1.75 -1.17 11.98
C SER A 383 2.08 -1.80 10.63
N GLY A 384 2.75 -1.08 9.75
CA GLY A 384 3.12 -1.57 8.42
C GLY A 384 3.49 -0.47 7.43
N TYR A 385 3.73 -0.84 6.18
CA TYR A 385 3.88 0.12 5.10
C TYR A 385 2.51 0.63 4.65
N TYR A 386 2.34 1.94 4.60
CA TYR A 386 1.23 2.60 3.92
C TYR A 386 1.73 3.12 2.58
N TYR A 387 0.84 3.12 1.58
CA TYR A 387 1.15 3.51 0.22
C TYR A 387 0.37 4.79 -0.11
N LEU A 388 1.07 5.86 -0.47
CA LEU A 388 0.52 7.15 -0.83
C LEU A 388 0.58 7.24 -2.34
N ASP A 389 -0.56 7.47 -2.95
CA ASP A 389 -0.74 7.43 -4.39
C ASP A 389 -1.20 8.79 -4.88
N VAL A 390 -0.35 9.44 -5.68
CA VAL A 390 -0.67 10.71 -6.32
C VAL A 390 -1.20 10.41 -7.71
N TYR A 391 -2.52 10.47 -7.88
CA TYR A 391 -3.20 10.08 -9.11
C TYR A 391 -3.54 11.30 -9.98
N GLY A 392 -3.21 11.23 -11.26
CA GLY A 392 -3.52 12.26 -12.26
C GLY A 392 -4.49 11.77 -13.34
N ALA A 393 -5.80 11.95 -13.15
CA ALA A 393 -6.81 11.60 -14.17
C ALA A 393 -6.76 12.50 -15.43
N GLY A 394 -6.08 13.64 -15.35
CA GLY A 394 -6.19 14.73 -16.32
C GLY A 394 -4.92 15.01 -17.13
N ALA A 395 -4.71 16.29 -17.45
CA ALA A 395 -3.54 16.72 -18.19
C ALA A 395 -2.24 16.47 -17.40
N PRO A 396 -1.15 16.03 -18.06
CA PRO A 396 0.13 15.82 -17.40
C PRO A 396 0.65 17.12 -16.78
N GLY A 397 1.14 17.04 -15.55
CA GLY A 397 1.85 18.13 -14.93
C GLY A 397 2.32 17.87 -13.51
N GLY A 398 3.09 18.83 -12.99
CA GLY A 398 3.83 18.66 -11.74
C GLY A 398 2.98 18.82 -10.49
N TYR A 399 3.41 18.14 -9.43
CA TYR A 399 2.88 18.30 -8.07
C TYR A 399 4.01 18.45 -7.03
N THR A 400 3.65 18.91 -5.84
CA THR A 400 4.49 18.96 -4.66
C THR A 400 3.75 18.32 -3.48
N LEU A 401 4.23 17.18 -3.01
CA LEU A 401 3.69 16.48 -1.83
C LEU A 401 4.53 16.85 -0.59
N ARG A 402 3.91 17.53 0.36
CA ARG A 402 4.49 17.82 1.69
C ARG A 402 3.92 16.84 2.69
N TRP A 403 4.77 16.25 3.52
CA TRP A 403 4.32 15.33 4.56
C TRP A 403 5.08 15.52 5.88
N THR A 404 4.47 15.13 7.00
CA THR A 404 5.10 15.07 8.33
C THR A 404 4.46 13.96 9.16
N LYS A 405 5.29 13.08 9.74
CA LYS A 405 4.82 12.15 10.78
C LYS A 405 4.61 12.92 12.07
N ILE A 406 3.40 12.84 12.61
CA ILE A 406 3.12 13.34 13.95
C ILE A 406 3.55 12.25 14.93
N VAL A 407 4.56 12.57 15.73
CA VAL A 407 4.87 11.84 16.97
C VAL A 407 3.90 12.38 18.02
N ASP A 408 3.15 11.53 18.71
CA ASP A 408 2.25 12.01 19.76
C ASP A 408 3.07 12.76 20.81
N PRO A 409 2.66 13.98 21.22
CA PRO A 409 3.47 14.87 22.05
C PRO A 409 3.64 14.39 23.51
N GLU A 410 3.14 13.19 23.86
CA GLU A 410 3.10 12.65 25.21
C GLU A 410 4.31 11.73 25.52
N ASP A 411 5.02 11.14 24.55
CA ASP A 411 5.76 9.87 24.81
C ASP A 411 7.26 9.97 25.18
N ASP A 412 7.84 11.17 25.25
CA ASP A 412 9.24 11.35 25.65
C ASP A 412 9.52 12.62 26.47
N ILE A 413 8.45 13.18 27.06
CA ILE A 413 8.42 14.29 28.05
C ILE A 413 8.68 15.70 27.41
N PRO A 414 7.73 16.68 27.50
CA PRO A 414 7.27 17.25 28.75
C PRO A 414 5.73 17.38 28.90
N GLY A 415 5.00 16.37 28.43
CA GLY A 415 3.68 15.93 28.91
C GLY A 415 2.52 16.92 28.87
N ILE A 416 1.29 16.40 28.88
CA ILE A 416 0.09 17.23 28.97
C ILE A 416 -0.20 17.65 30.41
N ALA A 417 -0.73 18.85 30.63
CA ALA A 417 -1.05 19.28 31.99
C ALA A 417 -2.09 18.35 32.64
N MET A 418 -1.83 17.91 33.87
CA MET A 418 -2.71 17.02 34.63
C MET A 418 -4.19 17.48 34.57
N PRO A 419 -5.11 16.62 34.07
CA PRO A 419 -6.54 16.94 33.95
C PRO A 419 -7.28 17.10 35.30
N ALA A 420 -8.60 16.99 35.27
CA ALA A 420 -9.42 16.88 36.48
C ALA A 420 -8.85 15.84 37.47
N ARG A 421 -9.07 16.01 38.78
CA ARG A 421 -8.50 15.14 39.84
C ARG A 421 -8.92 13.65 39.76
N SER A 422 -9.82 13.32 38.85
CA SER A 422 -10.18 11.96 38.45
C SER A 422 -10.57 12.00 36.98
N PHE A 423 -10.03 11.09 36.16
CA PHE A 423 -10.38 10.93 34.75
C PHE A 423 -10.12 9.49 34.28
N SER A 424 -10.53 9.20 33.05
CA SER A 424 -10.29 7.93 32.37
C SER A 424 -9.81 8.19 30.95
N ARG A 425 -8.99 7.27 30.43
CA ARG A 425 -8.39 7.26 29.09
C ARG A 425 -8.19 5.81 28.61
N THR A 426 -7.67 5.64 27.41
CA THR A 426 -7.32 4.36 26.78
C THR A 426 -5.83 4.30 26.54
N LEU A 427 -5.23 3.13 26.74
CA LEU A 427 -3.79 2.88 26.59
C LEU A 427 -3.59 1.43 26.12
N GLY A 428 -2.51 1.14 25.42
CA GLY A 428 -2.23 -0.23 24.96
C GLY A 428 -0.85 -0.42 24.36
N GLU A 429 -0.26 -1.59 24.63
CA GLU A 429 1.08 -1.99 24.20
C GLU A 429 1.26 -1.98 22.67
N SER A 430 0.14 -2.03 21.93
CA SER A 430 0.13 -2.15 20.48
C SER A 430 -0.10 -0.83 19.72
N PHE A 431 -0.46 0.27 20.38
CA PHE A 431 -0.83 1.54 19.71
C PHE A 431 -0.47 2.83 20.46
N ASP A 432 -0.37 2.80 21.80
CA ASP A 432 -0.08 3.96 22.65
C ASP A 432 0.44 3.40 23.99
N SER A 433 1.76 3.32 24.12
CA SER A 433 2.38 2.65 25.27
C SER A 433 2.49 3.54 26.50
N ASP A 434 2.38 4.86 26.36
CA ASP A 434 2.69 5.81 27.43
C ASP A 434 1.84 7.09 27.39
N ASP A 435 0.90 7.25 28.31
CA ASP A 435 0.27 8.56 28.55
C ASP A 435 1.11 9.36 29.58
N VAL A 436 1.65 10.54 29.22
CA VAL A 436 2.48 11.35 30.13
C VAL A 436 1.84 12.67 30.54
N PHE A 437 1.65 12.83 31.85
CA PHE A 437 1.06 14.01 32.48
C PHE A 437 2.06 14.85 33.26
N ARG A 438 2.03 16.17 33.07
CA ARG A 438 2.82 17.14 33.83
C ARG A 438 2.06 17.63 35.08
N VAL A 439 2.73 17.58 36.23
CA VAL A 439 2.26 18.11 37.51
C VAL A 439 3.29 18.99 38.21
N SER A 440 2.95 20.25 38.48
CA SER A 440 3.83 21.16 39.24
C SER A 440 3.73 20.89 40.75
N LEU A 441 4.86 20.55 41.36
CA LEU A 441 4.98 20.29 42.80
C LEU A 441 5.93 21.30 43.48
N GLU A 442 5.61 21.68 44.71
CA GLU A 442 6.55 22.43 45.56
C GLU A 442 7.44 21.49 46.40
N ALA A 443 8.64 21.95 46.77
CA ALA A 443 9.51 21.21 47.69
C ALA A 443 8.80 20.90 49.01
N GLY A 444 8.66 19.61 49.32
CA GLY A 444 7.96 19.06 50.46
C GLY A 444 6.46 18.81 50.25
N GLU A 445 5.91 19.04 49.06
CA GLU A 445 4.54 18.65 48.71
C GLU A 445 4.45 17.13 48.50
N GLU A 446 3.37 16.50 49.00
CA GLU A 446 3.09 15.09 48.72
C GLU A 446 2.17 14.99 47.51
N PHE A 447 2.59 14.20 46.52
CA PHE A 447 1.79 13.76 45.40
C PHE A 447 1.36 12.31 45.62
N ALA A 448 0.11 12.00 45.27
CA ALA A 448 -0.39 10.64 45.24
C ALA A 448 -1.24 10.41 43.99
N ALA A 449 -1.07 9.23 43.40
CA ALA A 449 -1.85 8.73 42.28
C ALA A 449 -2.36 7.31 42.58
N GLU A 450 -3.57 7.04 42.14
CA GLU A 450 -4.22 5.73 42.17
C GLU A 450 -4.68 5.44 40.74
N LEU A 451 -4.12 4.38 40.15
CA LEU A 451 -4.38 3.91 38.80
C LEU A 451 -5.19 2.60 38.89
N GLY A 452 -6.26 2.52 38.11
CA GLY A 452 -6.99 1.27 37.87
C GLY A 452 -7.11 1.01 36.37
N GLY A 453 -7.13 -0.25 35.95
CA GLY A 453 -7.33 -0.66 34.56
C GLY A 453 -8.53 -1.58 34.39
N SER A 454 -8.89 -1.84 33.13
CA SER A 454 -9.88 -2.83 32.72
C SER A 454 -9.41 -4.27 33.00
N ALA A 455 -10.33 -5.22 32.93
CA ALA A 455 -9.97 -6.63 33.10
C ALA A 455 -9.01 -7.09 31.99
N GLY A 456 -7.91 -7.74 32.37
CA GLY A 456 -6.92 -8.27 31.41
C GLY A 456 -5.81 -7.30 31.03
N THR A 457 -5.77 -6.09 31.59
CA THR A 457 -4.67 -5.14 31.40
C THR A 457 -3.70 -5.18 32.58
N ASP A 458 -2.44 -4.89 32.31
CA ASP A 458 -1.40 -4.58 33.28
C ASP A 458 -0.78 -3.22 32.93
N PHE A 459 -1.17 -2.20 33.69
CA PHE A 459 -0.76 -0.83 33.46
C PHE A 459 0.03 -0.36 34.66
N ASP A 460 1.23 0.14 34.40
CA ASP A 460 2.14 0.64 35.41
C ASP A 460 2.03 2.15 35.53
N VAL A 461 2.44 2.69 36.67
CA VAL A 461 2.55 4.14 36.85
C VAL A 461 3.95 4.51 37.34
N TYR A 462 4.56 5.47 36.64
CA TYR A 462 5.89 6.00 36.92
C TYR A 462 5.81 7.51 37.14
N LEU A 463 6.61 8.02 38.07
CA LEU A 463 6.78 9.45 38.30
C LEU A 463 8.25 9.82 38.06
N PHE A 464 8.50 10.77 37.18
CA PHE A 464 9.83 11.26 36.80
C PHE A 464 10.09 12.66 37.36
N ALA A 465 11.37 12.95 37.58
CA ALA A 465 11.85 14.23 38.10
C ALA A 465 11.76 15.37 37.06
N PRO A 466 11.85 16.66 37.47
CA PRO A 466 11.74 17.80 36.56
C PRO A 466 12.83 17.94 35.50
N ASP A 467 13.96 17.26 35.68
CA ASP A 467 15.06 17.23 34.73
C ASP A 467 14.98 16.07 33.73
N ALA A 468 14.01 15.15 33.89
CA ALA A 468 13.81 14.04 32.99
C ALA A 468 13.61 14.51 31.53
N LYS A 469 14.21 13.74 30.62
CA LYS A 469 14.24 13.90 29.16
C LYS A 469 13.65 12.71 28.43
N SER A 470 13.39 11.61 29.12
CA SER A 470 12.77 10.43 28.54
C SER A 470 12.15 9.57 29.63
N THR A 471 10.96 9.02 29.37
CA THR A 471 10.33 7.99 30.21
C THR A 471 11.06 6.63 30.13
N HIS A 472 11.89 6.44 29.11
CA HIS A 472 12.56 5.18 28.81
C HIS A 472 14.00 5.13 29.33
N GLU A 473 14.71 6.26 29.27
CA GLU A 473 16.12 6.33 29.66
C GLU A 473 16.33 6.80 31.10
N ASP A 474 15.45 7.67 31.60
CA ASP A 474 15.58 8.21 32.94
C ASP A 474 15.00 7.27 34.00
N THR A 475 15.56 7.33 35.21
CA THR A 475 15.04 6.53 36.33
C THR A 475 13.88 7.27 37.01
N ALA A 476 12.73 6.61 37.10
CA ALA A 476 11.59 7.12 37.84
C ALA A 476 11.93 7.36 39.32
N VAL A 477 11.49 8.48 39.87
CA VAL A 477 11.64 8.82 41.30
C VAL A 477 10.63 8.09 42.20
N ALA A 478 9.53 7.60 41.61
CA ALA A 478 8.61 6.66 42.21
C ALA A 478 7.92 5.85 41.12
N SER A 479 7.55 4.61 41.41
CA SER A 479 6.73 3.79 40.51
C SER A 479 5.85 2.81 41.29
N SER A 480 4.83 2.27 40.62
CA SER A 480 4.06 1.11 41.05
C SER A 480 3.87 0.21 39.82
N THR A 481 4.25 -1.06 39.95
CA THR A 481 4.32 -2.05 38.86
C THR A 481 3.83 -3.43 39.31
N ARG A 482 2.74 -3.45 40.06
CA ARG A 482 2.34 -4.62 40.88
C ARG A 482 1.50 -5.63 40.11
N GLY A 483 1.04 -5.30 38.90
CA GLY A 483 0.18 -6.19 38.10
C GLY A 483 -1.21 -6.41 38.68
N VAL A 484 -1.61 -5.58 39.67
CA VAL A 484 -2.89 -5.72 40.39
C VAL A 484 -3.43 -4.35 40.75
N TYR A 485 -4.65 -4.07 40.31
CA TYR A 485 -5.32 -2.80 40.57
C TYR A 485 -6.00 -2.71 41.97
N PRO A 486 -6.03 -1.52 42.59
CA PRO A 486 -5.42 -0.30 42.10
C PRO A 486 -3.90 -0.27 42.34
N GLU A 487 -3.18 0.20 41.32
CA GLU A 487 -1.78 0.63 41.41
C GLU A 487 -1.74 1.93 42.20
N GLN A 488 -0.88 2.03 43.21
CA GLN A 488 -0.84 3.19 44.10
C GLN A 488 0.58 3.72 44.24
N LEU A 489 0.73 5.00 43.95
CA LEU A 489 1.99 5.72 44.04
C LEU A 489 1.85 6.92 44.98
N ALA A 490 2.83 7.10 45.86
CA ALA A 490 2.94 8.28 46.71
C ALA A 490 4.40 8.77 46.72
N TYR A 491 4.59 10.07 46.51
CA TYR A 491 5.90 10.68 46.42
C TYR A 491 5.94 12.04 47.10
N ARG A 492 7.04 12.35 47.78
CA ARG A 492 7.26 13.65 48.42
C ARG A 492 8.36 14.37 47.66
N ALA A 493 8.00 15.47 47.00
CA ALA A 493 8.92 16.21 46.14
C ALA A 493 10.09 16.81 46.94
N PRO A 494 11.36 16.46 46.66
CA PRO A 494 12.51 17.06 47.36
C PRO A 494 12.81 18.48 46.88
N ALA A 495 12.44 18.82 45.63
CA ALA A 495 12.63 20.12 45.00
C ALA A 495 11.36 20.56 44.26
N SER A 496 11.17 21.88 44.14
CA SER A 496 10.07 22.44 43.35
C SER A 496 10.34 22.30 41.85
N GLY A 497 9.32 21.93 41.08
CA GLY A 497 9.42 21.80 39.63
C GLY A 497 8.21 21.06 39.03
N ASP A 498 8.23 20.89 37.72
CA ASP A 498 7.24 20.10 36.99
C ASP A 498 7.69 18.64 36.98
N TYR A 499 6.94 17.77 37.63
CA TYR A 499 7.17 16.32 37.59
C TYR A 499 6.27 15.70 36.52
N TYR A 500 6.67 14.54 36.01
CA TYR A 500 5.99 13.87 34.91
C TYR A 500 5.49 12.50 35.36
N LEU A 501 4.17 12.31 35.38
CA LEU A 501 3.53 11.05 35.68
C LEU A 501 3.26 10.32 34.36
N ALA A 502 3.93 9.20 34.11
CA ALA A 502 3.65 8.33 32.97
C ALA A 502 2.76 7.16 33.42
N VAL A 503 1.72 6.87 32.66
CA VAL A 503 0.97 5.61 32.73
C VAL A 503 1.44 4.77 31.56
N HIS A 504 2.02 3.61 31.86
CA HIS A 504 2.66 2.75 30.87
C HIS A 504 1.88 1.45 30.68
N ALA A 505 1.68 1.01 29.44
CA ALA A 505 1.07 -0.28 29.14
C ALA A 505 2.09 -1.42 29.19
N TYR A 506 2.25 -2.03 30.36
CA TYR A 506 3.15 -3.19 30.51
C TYR A 506 2.63 -4.43 29.77
N SER A 507 1.32 -4.67 29.79
CA SER A 507 0.68 -5.63 28.90
C SER A 507 -0.83 -5.39 28.73
N GLY A 508 -1.35 -5.74 27.56
CA GLY A 508 -2.76 -5.65 27.23
C GLY A 508 -3.25 -4.24 26.88
N ASP A 509 -4.38 -4.20 26.17
CA ASP A 509 -4.97 -3.00 25.60
C ASP A 509 -6.32 -2.71 26.28
N GLY A 510 -6.57 -1.47 26.68
CA GLY A 510 -7.84 -1.14 27.33
C GLY A 510 -7.95 0.24 27.93
N SER A 511 -8.94 0.41 28.81
CA SER A 511 -9.21 1.67 29.49
C SER A 511 -8.58 1.70 30.88
N TYR A 512 -8.03 2.83 31.27
CA TYR A 512 -7.64 3.07 32.66
C TYR A 512 -8.40 4.24 33.28
N SER A 513 -8.39 4.27 34.61
CA SER A 513 -8.86 5.38 35.42
C SER A 513 -7.73 5.87 36.32
N LEU A 514 -7.50 7.17 36.32
CA LEU A 514 -6.48 7.80 37.16
C LEU A 514 -7.14 8.76 38.13
N ARG A 515 -6.84 8.59 39.41
CA ARG A 515 -7.19 9.52 40.48
C ARG A 515 -5.91 10.06 41.08
N TRP A 516 -5.81 11.38 41.19
CA TRP A 516 -4.60 12.01 41.71
C TRP A 516 -4.90 13.18 42.63
N GLY A 517 -3.92 13.50 43.48
CA GLY A 517 -4.01 14.66 44.33
C GLY A 517 -2.68 15.05 44.96
N LYS A 518 -2.57 16.34 45.27
CA LYS A 518 -1.50 16.90 46.06
C LYS A 518 -1.96 17.25 47.47
N ARG A 519 -1.13 16.99 48.47
CA ARG A 519 -1.35 17.35 49.88
C ARG A 519 -0.23 18.27 50.34
N ALA A 520 -0.62 19.44 50.85
CA ALA A 520 0.23 20.24 51.70
C ALA A 520 0.09 19.80 53.17
N ASP A 521 1.13 20.07 53.96
CA ASP A 521 1.21 20.03 55.43
C ASP A 521 -0.16 20.08 56.17
N GLN A 522 -0.40 19.14 57.09
CA GLN A 522 -1.58 19.11 57.96
C GLN A 522 -1.43 20.07 59.16
N PHE A 523 -2.45 20.87 59.46
CA PHE A 523 -2.49 21.67 60.69
C PHE A 523 -3.52 21.11 61.68
N VAL A 524 -3.03 20.56 62.79
CA VAL A 524 -3.88 20.15 63.90
C VAL A 524 -4.05 21.34 64.84
N THR A 525 -5.28 21.88 64.92
CA THR A 525 -5.63 22.86 65.93
C THR A 525 -6.03 22.15 67.21
N SER A 526 -5.23 22.31 68.26
CA SER A 526 -5.66 21.92 69.60
C SER A 526 -6.66 22.96 70.12
N LYS A 527 -7.90 22.56 70.41
CA LYS A 527 -8.68 23.28 71.43
C LYS A 527 -7.87 23.16 72.72
N PRO A 528 -7.54 24.25 73.44
CA PRO A 528 -6.76 24.13 74.66
C PRO A 528 -7.49 23.16 75.59
N ALA A 529 -6.83 22.04 75.92
CA ALA A 529 -7.34 21.09 76.89
C ALA A 529 -7.56 21.87 78.20
N GLY A 530 -8.82 22.00 78.62
CA GLY A 530 -9.19 22.57 79.92
C GLY A 530 -9.05 24.09 80.12
N GLY A 531 -8.73 24.88 79.09
CA GLY A 531 -8.49 26.32 79.26
C GLY A 531 -9.70 27.21 78.97
N GLY A 532 -10.52 27.51 79.97
CA GLY A 532 -11.43 28.66 79.91
C GLY A 532 -10.67 29.94 79.56
N VAL A 533 -11.35 30.90 78.93
CA VAL A 533 -10.84 32.28 78.75
C VAL A 533 -10.26 32.72 80.09
N THR A 534 -8.94 32.87 80.19
CA THR A 534 -8.33 33.37 81.43
C THR A 534 -8.58 34.86 81.46
N VAL A 535 -9.69 35.26 82.08
CA VAL A 535 -9.92 36.64 82.49
C VAL A 535 -8.97 36.91 83.65
N ALA A 536 -7.73 37.33 83.35
CA ALA A 536 -6.95 38.04 84.35
C ALA A 536 -7.69 39.36 84.61
N ARG A 537 -8.40 39.45 85.75
CA ARG A 537 -9.08 40.67 86.20
C ARG A 537 -8.04 41.77 86.46
N ARG A 538 -7.66 42.49 85.41
CA ARG A 538 -7.16 43.86 85.48
C ARG A 538 -7.85 44.67 84.38
N ALA A 539 -8.74 45.56 84.81
CA ALA A 539 -9.32 46.66 84.04
C ALA A 539 -9.79 46.32 82.60
N GLY A 540 -10.99 45.73 82.47
CA GLY A 540 -11.76 45.74 81.22
C GLY A 540 -11.16 45.00 80.02
N LYS A 541 -10.16 44.13 80.21
CA LYS A 541 -9.49 43.38 79.14
C LYS A 541 -9.58 41.87 79.33
N ALA A 542 -9.93 41.14 78.27
CA ALA A 542 -9.95 39.68 78.19
C ALA A 542 -8.78 39.17 77.33
N THR A 543 -8.12 38.09 77.75
CA THR A 543 -7.01 37.48 77.00
C THR A 543 -7.42 36.11 76.46
N VAL A 544 -7.17 35.88 75.17
CA VAL A 544 -7.37 34.59 74.50
C VAL A 544 -6.01 34.05 74.06
N ALA A 545 -5.68 32.84 74.48
CA ALA A 545 -4.52 32.09 74.01
C ALA A 545 -4.96 31.00 73.02
N THR A 546 -4.25 30.86 71.91
CA THR A 546 -4.49 29.85 70.88
C THR A 546 -3.16 29.33 70.33
N SER A 547 -3.15 28.07 69.89
CA SER A 547 -1.97 27.41 69.32
C SER A 547 -2.37 26.51 68.15
N VAL A 548 -1.42 26.23 67.27
CA VAL A 548 -1.52 25.27 66.18
C VAL A 548 -0.28 24.39 66.18
N ARG A 549 -0.44 23.10 65.84
CA ARG A 549 0.68 22.21 65.54
C ARG A 549 0.60 21.82 64.06
N ALA A 550 1.59 22.27 63.28
CA ALA A 550 1.80 21.83 61.92
C ALA A 550 2.51 20.47 61.96
N VAL A 551 1.91 19.49 61.28
CA VAL A 551 2.44 18.13 61.13
C VAL A 551 2.32 17.71 59.67
N ASP A 552 3.15 16.79 59.22
CA ASP A 552 2.89 16.10 57.96
C ASP A 552 1.77 15.07 58.11
N ALA A 553 1.45 14.36 57.02
CA ALA A 553 0.41 13.33 57.01
C ALA A 553 0.73 12.12 57.93
N SER A 554 1.99 11.92 58.32
CA SER A 554 2.43 10.89 59.27
C SER A 554 2.32 11.35 60.74
N GLY A 555 2.01 12.62 60.99
CA GLY A 555 1.95 13.22 62.32
C GLY A 555 3.30 13.81 62.80
N THR A 556 4.32 13.84 61.94
CA THR A 556 5.65 14.38 62.24
C THR A 556 5.60 15.90 62.23
N PRO A 557 6.14 16.58 63.26
CA PRO A 557 6.04 18.03 63.37
C PRO A 557 6.88 18.80 62.34
N LEU A 558 6.29 19.86 61.80
CA LEU A 558 6.90 20.69 60.75
C LEU A 558 7.47 22.00 61.30
N ALA A 559 8.79 22.09 61.39
CA ALA A 559 9.51 23.26 61.90
C ALA A 559 9.64 24.39 60.86
N GLY A 560 9.64 25.65 61.30
CA GLY A 560 9.92 26.83 60.46
C GLY A 560 8.85 27.17 59.42
N LYS A 561 7.70 26.49 59.43
CA LYS A 561 6.59 26.74 58.50
C LYS A 561 5.87 28.04 58.88
N THR A 562 5.48 28.81 57.86
CA THR A 562 4.71 30.03 58.08
C THR A 562 3.25 29.68 58.36
N VAL A 563 2.72 30.17 59.46
CA VAL A 563 1.31 30.05 59.84
C VAL A 563 0.71 31.43 60.08
N VAL A 564 -0.55 31.57 59.71
CA VAL A 564 -1.33 32.80 59.76
C VAL A 564 -2.50 32.56 60.70
N LEU A 565 -2.55 33.34 61.77
CA LEU A 565 -3.70 33.41 62.66
C LEU A 565 -4.69 34.44 62.11
N GLN A 566 -5.92 34.01 61.86
CA GLN A 566 -6.98 34.83 61.29
C GLN A 566 -8.18 34.94 62.23
N ARG A 567 -8.90 36.07 62.16
CA ARG A 567 -10.18 36.29 62.83
C ARG A 567 -11.32 36.48 61.84
N SER A 568 -12.52 36.10 62.25
CA SER A 568 -13.76 36.38 61.54
C SER A 568 -14.89 36.72 62.51
N ALA A 569 -15.73 37.70 62.18
CA ALA A 569 -16.93 38.03 62.96
C ALA A 569 -18.07 37.04 62.68
N ASN A 570 -18.24 36.63 61.42
CA ASN A 570 -19.32 35.77 60.93
C ASN A 570 -18.89 34.30 60.71
N GLY A 571 -17.60 34.01 60.77
CA GLY A 571 -17.03 32.69 60.52
C GLY A 571 -16.80 32.38 59.03
N THR A 572 -17.01 33.34 58.13
CA THR A 572 -16.88 33.19 56.68
C THR A 572 -15.88 34.19 56.08
N THR A 573 -15.85 35.44 56.54
CA THR A 573 -14.90 36.47 56.08
C THR A 573 -13.74 36.61 57.05
N TRP A 574 -12.51 36.38 56.61
CA TRP A 574 -11.35 36.27 57.49
C TRP A 574 -10.35 37.39 57.28
N SER A 575 -9.80 37.91 58.39
CA SER A 575 -8.72 38.91 58.39
C SER A 575 -7.53 38.39 59.16
N THR A 576 -6.33 38.60 58.63
CA THR A 576 -5.08 38.21 59.27
C THR A 576 -4.82 39.05 60.53
N ILE A 577 -4.49 38.38 61.63
CA ILE A 577 -4.13 39.00 62.90
C ILE A 577 -2.62 38.94 63.12
N LYS A 578 -2.02 37.77 62.88
CA LYS A 578 -0.58 37.52 63.05
C LYS A 578 -0.10 36.51 62.02
N THR A 579 1.12 36.69 61.56
CA THR A 579 1.89 35.71 60.79
C THR A 579 3.07 35.27 61.66
N LEU A 580 3.24 33.97 61.83
CA LEU A 580 4.20 33.35 62.75
C LEU A 580 4.94 32.22 62.04
N LYS A 581 6.06 31.79 62.63
CA LYS A 581 6.81 30.60 62.22
C LYS A 581 6.63 29.50 63.28
N THR A 582 6.47 28.25 62.85
CA THR A 582 6.41 27.11 63.78
C THR A 582 7.79 26.84 64.39
N GLY A 583 7.82 26.46 65.66
CA GLY A 583 9.04 25.97 66.33
C GLY A 583 9.37 24.52 65.94
N VAL A 584 10.45 23.98 66.52
CA VAL A 584 10.94 22.60 66.24
C VAL A 584 9.90 21.51 66.47
N SER A 585 8.93 21.72 67.36
CA SER A 585 7.82 20.79 67.63
C SER A 585 6.61 20.97 66.70
N GLY A 586 6.75 21.78 65.64
CA GLY A 586 5.68 22.16 64.73
C GLY A 586 4.67 23.13 65.34
N GLN A 587 4.88 23.58 66.58
CA GLN A 587 3.94 24.44 67.27
C GLN A 587 4.16 25.93 67.02
N ALA A 588 3.07 26.68 66.88
CA ALA A 588 3.03 28.13 66.99
C ALA A 588 1.90 28.54 67.94
N SER A 589 2.14 29.58 68.74
CA SER A 589 1.19 30.07 69.75
C SER A 589 1.02 31.57 69.68
N ALA A 590 -0.19 32.06 69.96
CA ALA A 590 -0.50 33.48 70.03
C ALA A 590 -1.38 33.79 71.25
N LYS A 591 -1.10 34.94 71.88
CA LYS A 591 -1.98 35.59 72.87
C LYS A 591 -2.57 36.86 72.25
N LEU A 592 -3.88 37.01 72.40
CA LEU A 592 -4.68 38.14 71.92
C LEU A 592 -5.39 38.81 73.10
N VAL A 593 -5.40 40.14 73.14
CA VAL A 593 -6.04 40.94 74.21
C VAL A 593 -7.20 41.73 73.61
N TYR A 594 -8.35 41.66 74.24
CA TYR A 594 -9.60 42.28 73.81
C TYR A 594 -10.15 43.20 74.90
N SER A 595 -10.64 44.39 74.54
CA SER A 595 -11.17 45.40 75.47
C SER A 595 -12.68 45.61 75.39
N ALA A 596 -13.39 44.85 74.54
CA ALA A 596 -14.84 44.95 74.35
C ALA A 596 -15.50 43.57 74.28
N PRO A 597 -16.73 43.42 74.82
CA PRO A 597 -17.50 42.18 74.73
C PRO A 597 -17.93 41.89 73.27
N GLY A 598 -18.05 40.61 72.91
CA GLY A 598 -18.38 40.20 71.54
C GLY A 598 -18.14 38.71 71.26
N SER A 599 -18.60 38.25 70.08
CA SER A 599 -18.31 36.89 69.57
C SER A 599 -17.49 36.96 68.30
N PHE A 600 -16.51 36.07 68.16
CA PHE A 600 -15.69 35.95 66.96
C PHE A 600 -15.20 34.51 66.78
N TYR A 601 -14.67 34.23 65.60
CA TYR A 601 -14.02 32.97 65.25
C TYR A 601 -12.53 33.21 65.06
N LEU A 602 -11.72 32.25 65.49
CA LEU A 602 -10.29 32.17 65.17
C LEU A 602 -10.02 30.91 64.34
N ARG A 603 -9.08 31.01 63.40
CA ARG A 603 -8.49 29.86 62.70
C ARG A 603 -7.02 30.11 62.42
N TRP A 604 -6.28 29.02 62.27
CA TRP A 604 -4.91 29.03 61.76
C TRP A 604 -4.90 28.51 60.33
N SER A 605 -4.13 29.12 59.45
CA SER A 605 -3.90 28.68 58.07
C SER A 605 -2.42 28.83 57.70
N SER A 606 -1.98 28.31 56.56
CA SER A 606 -0.74 28.75 55.91
C SER A 606 -1.05 29.94 54.98
N PRO A 607 -0.07 30.83 54.67
CA PRO A 607 -0.18 31.72 53.53
C PRO A 607 -0.19 30.86 52.26
N ALA A 608 -1.23 30.99 51.45
CA ALA A 608 -1.53 30.08 50.36
C ALA A 608 -0.55 30.18 49.18
N THR A 609 -0.23 29.04 48.59
CA THR A 609 -0.27 28.84 47.14
C THR A 609 -1.37 27.81 46.84
N VAL A 610 -2.51 28.36 46.41
CA VAL A 610 -3.66 27.78 45.67
C VAL A 610 -4.16 26.37 46.06
N ASP A 611 -5.34 26.36 46.70
CA ASP A 611 -6.14 25.24 47.24
C ASP A 611 -6.44 24.05 46.30
N TYR A 612 -6.41 22.84 46.86
CA TYR A 612 -7.68 22.26 47.35
C TYR A 612 -7.56 22.05 48.85
N ARG A 613 -8.19 22.98 49.56
CA ARG A 613 -8.15 23.20 51.01
C ARG A 613 -6.76 23.59 51.47
N SER A 614 -6.56 24.91 51.59
CA SER A 614 -5.79 25.48 52.68
C SER A 614 -6.11 24.61 53.88
N ALA A 615 -5.09 24.01 54.48
CA ALA A 615 -5.24 23.24 55.70
C ALA A 615 -5.53 24.24 56.84
N ALA A 616 -6.60 25.03 56.68
CA ALA A 616 -7.16 25.84 57.72
C ALA A 616 -7.58 24.86 58.80
N GLY A 617 -6.88 24.90 59.92
CA GLY A 617 -7.26 24.12 61.08
C GLY A 617 -8.68 24.48 61.52
N ALA A 618 -9.31 23.61 62.31
CA ALA A 618 -10.70 23.79 62.75
C ALA A 618 -10.96 25.21 63.29
N LYS A 619 -12.03 25.86 62.82
CA LYS A 619 -12.46 27.17 63.31
C LYS A 619 -13.00 27.02 64.74
N VAL A 620 -12.54 27.88 65.65
CA VAL A 620 -12.99 27.88 67.05
C VAL A 620 -13.73 29.17 67.33
N ARG A 621 -14.98 29.06 67.80
CA ARG A 621 -15.81 30.20 68.22
C ARG A 621 -15.47 30.61 69.65
N TYR A 622 -15.23 31.90 69.86
CA TYR A 622 -15.04 32.51 71.17
C TYR A 622 -16.16 33.51 71.46
N ARG A 623 -16.60 33.59 72.71
CA ARG A 623 -17.56 34.58 73.21
C ARG A 623 -16.97 35.25 74.44
N ILE A 624 -16.67 36.54 74.33
CA ILE A 624 -16.25 37.39 75.43
C ILE A 624 -17.51 38.02 76.01
N ARG A 625 -17.82 37.69 77.27
CA ARG A 625 -18.95 38.24 78.00
C ARG A 625 -18.53 39.47 78.78
#